data_AF-A0A319D2X6-F1
#
_entry.id   AF-A0A319D2X6-F1
#
_cell.length_a   1.000
_cell.length_b   1.000
_cell.length_c   1.000
_cell.angle_alpha   90.00
_cell.angle_beta   90.00
_cell.angle_gamma   90.00
#
_symmetry.space_group_name_H-M   'P 1'
#
loop_
_entity.id
_entity.type
_entity.pdbx_description
1 polymer ?
#
loop_
_entity_poly.entity_id
_entity_poly.type
_entity_poly.pdbx_seq_one_letter_code
_entity_poly.pdbx_strand_id
1 'polypeptide(L)'
;MTTTSTSTSTPPAIPAPTPTPQSQRQPQPPPQPPPQPQRPQSTTLLTLPPELHLQITTHIPLLPDLYHLKQTCTYFAALLPTPTHEELLAAESTSFAITHDLYACRYCLRLRPAQKFADRMLVHGRGRYGEYRGKRFCVECGVLPRGAETRSGGLEEARYGPGDLVRIQGVAHVYCRRCGGLRRVVGEWDGGCCEGYLWKTSPRLR
;
A
#
# COMPACT_ATOMS: atom_id res chain seq x y z
N MET A 1 107.82 -80.78 -14.42
CA MET A 1 107.10 -82.07 -14.44
C MET A 1 105.62 -81.76 -14.36
N THR A 2 104.90 -82.31 -15.33
CA THR A 2 103.45 -82.53 -15.37
C THR A 2 102.82 -82.83 -14.01
N THR A 3 101.69 -82.22 -13.69
CA THR A 3 100.38 -82.91 -13.63
C THR A 3 99.22 -81.94 -13.42
N THR A 4 98.22 -82.18 -14.25
CA THR A 4 96.85 -81.68 -14.35
C THR A 4 96.00 -82.03 -13.13
N SER A 5 95.04 -81.18 -12.76
CA SER A 5 93.74 -81.67 -12.27
C SER A 5 92.66 -80.58 -12.33
N THR A 6 91.48 -81.03 -12.75
CA THR A 6 90.39 -80.31 -13.41
C THR A 6 89.18 -80.16 -12.47
N SER A 7 88.21 -79.37 -12.93
CA SER A 7 86.76 -79.39 -12.57
C SER A 7 86.36 -78.48 -11.39
N THR A 8 85.21 -77.80 -11.33
CA THR A 8 83.88 -78.06 -11.91
C THR A 8 83.09 -76.75 -12.04
N SER A 9 82.16 -76.74 -13.00
CA SER A 9 81.18 -75.73 -13.41
C SER A 9 80.25 -75.16 -12.33
N THR A 10 79.80 -73.91 -12.49
CA THR A 10 78.44 -73.45 -12.10
C THR A 10 77.99 -72.26 -12.99
N PRO A 11 76.75 -72.24 -13.52
CA PRO A 11 76.23 -71.27 -14.51
C PRO A 11 75.79 -69.91 -13.91
N PRO A 12 75.46 -68.90 -14.75
CA PRO A 12 75.43 -67.48 -14.36
C PRO A 12 74.06 -67.03 -13.84
N ALA A 13 74.06 -66.00 -12.99
CA ALA A 13 72.85 -65.30 -12.56
C ALA A 13 72.95 -63.80 -12.90
N ILE A 14 71.95 -63.33 -13.65
CA ILE A 14 71.77 -61.98 -14.20
C ILE A 14 71.28 -61.04 -13.08
N PRO A 15 71.69 -59.75 -13.08
CA PRO A 15 71.39 -58.79 -12.02
C PRO A 15 69.95 -58.24 -12.07
N ALA A 16 69.36 -58.03 -10.89
CA ALA A 16 68.06 -57.38 -10.74
C ALA A 16 68.21 -55.85 -10.51
N PRO A 17 67.32 -55.02 -11.09
CA PRO A 17 67.45 -53.57 -11.16
C PRO A 17 66.97 -52.81 -9.91
N THR A 18 67.61 -51.65 -9.73
CA THR A 18 67.39 -50.60 -8.73
C THR A 18 65.97 -50.02 -8.74
N PRO A 19 65.33 -49.74 -7.59
CA PRO A 19 64.01 -49.13 -7.54
C PRO A 19 64.01 -47.63 -7.82
N THR A 20 63.14 -47.21 -8.74
CA THR A 20 62.85 -45.83 -9.14
C THR A 20 61.93 -45.12 -8.13
N PRO A 21 62.08 -43.81 -7.86
CA PRO A 21 61.21 -43.09 -6.91
C PRO A 21 59.81 -42.85 -7.50
N GLN A 22 58.77 -43.22 -6.76
CA GLN A 22 57.38 -42.95 -7.12
C GLN A 22 57.03 -41.48 -6.87
N SER A 23 56.79 -40.75 -7.96
CA SER A 23 56.26 -39.40 -7.98
C SER A 23 54.76 -39.42 -7.67
N GLN A 24 54.38 -38.89 -6.50
CA GLN A 24 53.00 -38.74 -6.07
C GLN A 24 52.30 -37.65 -6.90
N ARG A 25 51.39 -38.05 -7.79
CA ARG A 25 50.45 -37.13 -8.44
C ARG A 25 49.36 -36.74 -7.44
N GLN A 26 49.32 -35.48 -7.05
CA GLN A 26 48.16 -34.91 -6.37
C GLN A 26 46.94 -34.88 -7.33
N PRO A 27 45.71 -35.16 -6.84
CA PRO A 27 44.49 -34.99 -7.63
C PRO A 27 44.24 -33.52 -7.92
N GLN A 28 44.08 -33.15 -9.20
CA GLN A 28 43.64 -31.80 -9.55
C GLN A 28 42.16 -31.60 -9.18
N PRO A 29 41.78 -30.44 -8.63
CA PRO A 29 40.38 -30.10 -8.40
C PRO A 29 39.62 -29.98 -9.73
N PRO A 30 38.32 -30.30 -9.75
CA PRO A 30 37.52 -30.28 -10.96
C PRO A 30 37.51 -28.88 -11.62
N PRO A 31 37.44 -28.82 -12.97
CA PRO A 31 37.43 -27.57 -13.70
C PRO A 31 36.25 -26.69 -13.25
N GLN A 32 36.55 -25.46 -12.84
CA GLN A 32 35.52 -24.51 -12.46
C GLN A 32 34.66 -24.15 -13.69
N PRO A 33 33.32 -24.10 -13.56
CA PRO A 33 32.46 -23.69 -14.64
C PRO A 33 32.74 -22.22 -15.02
N PRO A 34 32.55 -21.84 -16.31
CA PRO A 34 32.81 -20.49 -16.78
C PRO A 34 31.96 -19.46 -16.00
N PRO A 35 32.50 -18.24 -15.75
CA PRO A 35 31.78 -17.20 -15.04
C PRO A 35 30.48 -16.88 -15.77
N GLN A 36 29.35 -17.12 -15.12
CA GLN A 36 28.05 -16.82 -15.68
C GLN A 36 27.91 -15.30 -15.87
N PRO A 37 27.27 -14.84 -16.97
CA PRO A 37 26.91 -13.42 -17.13
C PRO A 37 26.04 -13.01 -15.94
N GLN A 38 26.52 -12.07 -15.14
CA GLN A 38 25.77 -11.54 -14.01
C GLN A 38 24.45 -10.97 -14.55
N ARG A 39 23.31 -11.59 -14.20
CA ARG A 39 22.00 -10.99 -14.47
C ARG A 39 21.98 -9.62 -13.81
N PRO A 40 21.57 -8.55 -14.53
CA PRO A 40 21.39 -7.26 -13.90
C PRO A 40 20.42 -7.44 -12.72
N GLN A 41 20.92 -7.17 -11.52
CA GLN A 41 20.08 -7.24 -10.33
C GLN A 41 19.02 -6.15 -10.48
N SER A 42 17.75 -6.54 -10.46
CA SER A 42 16.63 -5.60 -10.52
C SER A 42 16.73 -4.67 -9.31
N THR A 43 17.17 -3.43 -9.53
CA THR A 43 17.11 -2.40 -8.50
C THR A 43 15.64 -2.13 -8.21
N THR A 44 15.26 -2.27 -6.94
CA THR A 44 13.88 -2.02 -6.51
C THR A 44 13.74 -0.52 -6.27
N LEU A 45 12.60 0.08 -6.61
CA LEU A 45 12.35 1.52 -6.38
C LEU A 45 12.76 1.95 -4.95
N LEU A 46 12.44 1.11 -3.95
CA LEU A 46 12.73 1.34 -2.53
C LEU A 46 14.23 1.37 -2.15
N THR A 47 15.14 0.94 -3.03
CA THR A 47 16.59 1.04 -2.76
C THR A 47 17.15 2.42 -3.08
N LEU A 48 16.37 3.30 -3.71
CA LEU A 48 16.78 4.67 -4.01
C LEU A 48 16.78 5.53 -2.73
N PRO A 49 17.70 6.50 -2.61
CA PRO A 49 17.63 7.53 -1.57
C PRO A 49 16.30 8.31 -1.60
N PRO A 50 15.81 8.79 -0.44
CA PRO A 50 14.55 9.54 -0.34
C PRO A 50 14.52 10.80 -1.20
N GLU A 51 15.65 11.45 -1.43
CA GLU A 51 15.75 12.63 -2.30
C GLU A 51 15.36 12.30 -3.75
N LEU A 52 15.80 11.13 -4.23
CA LEU A 52 15.44 10.66 -5.57
C LEU A 52 13.96 10.29 -5.65
N HIS A 53 13.38 9.73 -4.59
CA HIS A 53 11.94 9.50 -4.53
C HIS A 53 11.15 10.81 -4.65
N LEU A 54 11.55 11.85 -3.91
CA LEU A 54 10.91 13.15 -4.00
C LEU A 54 11.04 13.75 -5.41
N GLN A 55 12.24 13.72 -5.99
CA GLN A 55 12.46 14.18 -7.37
C GLN A 55 11.57 13.43 -8.37
N ILE A 56 11.52 12.10 -8.32
CA ILE A 56 10.64 11.29 -9.17
C ILE A 56 9.19 11.77 -9.05
N THR A 57 8.69 12.00 -7.83
CA THR A 57 7.30 12.41 -7.63
C THR A 57 6.96 13.81 -8.13
N THR A 58 7.94 14.71 -8.29
CA THR A 58 7.68 16.03 -8.90
C THR A 58 7.32 15.96 -10.39
N HIS A 59 7.67 14.85 -11.06
CA HIS A 59 7.38 14.63 -12.48
C HIS A 59 6.15 13.76 -12.74
N ILE A 60 5.48 13.29 -11.68
CA ILE A 60 4.34 12.38 -11.79
C ILE A 60 3.04 13.16 -11.48
N PRO A 61 1.99 13.05 -12.32
CA PRO A 61 0.71 13.69 -12.03
C PRO A 61 0.06 13.13 -10.76
N LEU A 62 -0.75 13.94 -10.08
CA LEU A 62 -1.40 13.54 -8.83
C LEU A 62 -2.29 12.29 -9.01
N LEU A 63 -3.01 12.20 -10.13
CA LEU A 63 -3.80 11.02 -10.49
C LEU A 63 -3.35 10.45 -11.85
N PRO A 64 -3.42 9.12 -12.03
CA PRO A 64 -3.68 8.10 -11.00
C PRO A 64 -2.44 7.71 -10.18
N ASP A 65 -1.26 7.99 -10.73
CA ASP A 65 -0.01 7.33 -10.34
C ASP A 65 0.45 7.71 -8.92
N LEU A 66 0.59 9.01 -8.62
CA LEU A 66 1.06 9.46 -7.32
C LEU A 66 0.05 9.08 -6.21
N TYR A 67 -1.23 9.19 -6.49
CA TYR A 67 -2.30 8.76 -5.59
C TYR A 67 -2.21 7.26 -5.26
N HIS A 68 -1.99 6.40 -6.25
CA HIS A 68 -1.79 4.97 -6.01
C HIS A 68 -0.48 4.71 -5.26
N LEU A 69 0.62 5.39 -5.62
CA LEU A 69 1.90 5.25 -4.94
C LEU A 69 1.82 5.57 -3.45
N LYS A 70 1.07 6.62 -3.06
CA LYS A 70 0.81 6.93 -1.65
C LYS A 70 0.01 5.85 -0.91
N GLN A 71 -0.75 5.02 -1.63
CA GLN A 71 -1.56 3.95 -1.03
C GLN A 71 -0.82 2.61 -0.94
N THR A 72 0.26 2.41 -1.70
CA THR A 72 0.95 1.12 -1.71
C THR A 72 1.76 0.86 -0.44
N CYS A 73 2.41 1.87 0.14
CA CYS A 73 3.20 1.69 1.35
C CYS A 73 3.19 2.91 2.28
N THR A 74 3.40 2.64 3.57
CA THR A 74 3.48 3.66 4.62
C THR A 74 4.66 4.61 4.42
N TYR A 75 5.75 4.13 3.81
CA TYR A 75 6.93 4.93 3.49
C TYR A 75 6.59 6.09 2.53
N PHE A 76 5.98 5.81 1.38
CA PHE A 76 5.57 6.87 0.45
C PHE A 76 4.43 7.72 1.00
N ALA A 77 3.54 7.14 1.81
CA ALA A 77 2.51 7.91 2.49
C ALA A 77 3.10 8.98 3.42
N ALA A 78 4.21 8.67 4.10
CA ALA A 78 4.91 9.59 5.02
C ALA A 78 5.88 10.54 4.30
N LEU A 79 6.56 10.06 3.25
CA LEU A 79 7.54 10.85 2.51
C LEU A 79 6.88 11.90 1.60
N LEU A 80 5.77 11.55 0.96
CA LEU A 80 5.16 12.41 -0.05
C LEU A 80 4.27 13.49 0.58
N PRO A 81 4.40 14.75 0.13
CA PRO A 81 3.63 15.85 0.68
C PRO A 81 2.13 15.56 0.56
N THR A 82 1.37 15.99 1.57
CA THR A 82 -0.10 15.93 1.51
C THR A 82 -0.57 16.92 0.46
N PRO A 83 -1.37 16.48 -0.54
CA PRO A 83 -1.83 17.38 -1.59
C PRO A 83 -2.69 18.50 -1.02
N THR A 84 -2.59 19.67 -1.63
CA THR A 84 -3.45 20.79 -1.25
C THR A 84 -4.89 20.50 -1.69
N HIS A 85 -5.86 21.15 -1.03
CA HIS A 85 -7.26 20.97 -1.41
C HIS A 85 -7.55 21.46 -2.84
N GLU A 86 -6.85 22.51 -3.29
CA GLU A 86 -6.97 23.03 -4.65
C GLU A 86 -6.46 22.02 -5.69
N GLU A 87 -5.31 21.38 -5.44
CA GLU A 87 -4.81 20.29 -6.29
C GLU A 87 -5.81 19.14 -6.41
N LEU A 88 -6.46 18.77 -5.31
CA LEU A 88 -7.49 17.72 -5.33
C LEU A 88 -8.71 18.14 -6.16
N LEU A 89 -9.15 19.40 -6.06
CA LEU A 89 -10.24 19.93 -6.87
C LEU A 89 -9.89 19.98 -8.36
N ALA A 90 -8.63 20.30 -8.70
CA ALA A 90 -8.15 20.21 -10.08
C ALA A 90 -8.15 18.76 -10.56
N ALA A 91 -7.66 17.83 -9.74
CA ALA A 91 -7.60 16.40 -10.05
C ALA A 91 -8.99 15.77 -10.29
N GLU A 92 -10.07 16.30 -9.69
CA GLU A 92 -11.43 15.85 -9.99
C GLU A 92 -11.85 16.02 -11.46
N SER A 93 -11.24 16.94 -12.20
CA SER A 93 -11.55 17.13 -13.62
C SER A 93 -10.81 16.17 -14.55
N THR A 94 -9.91 15.34 -14.02
CA THR A 94 -9.22 14.32 -14.82
C THR A 94 -10.19 13.23 -15.28
N SER A 95 -9.93 12.65 -16.45
CA SER A 95 -10.73 11.53 -16.99
C SER A 95 -10.81 10.39 -15.98
N PHE A 96 -9.70 10.05 -15.33
CA PHE A 96 -9.64 9.02 -14.29
C PHE A 96 -10.63 9.29 -13.14
N ALA A 97 -10.64 10.52 -12.60
CA ALA A 97 -11.54 10.89 -11.51
C ALA A 97 -13.01 10.92 -11.94
N ILE A 98 -13.30 11.26 -13.19
CA ILE A 98 -14.65 11.24 -13.75
C ILE A 98 -15.13 9.80 -13.90
N THR A 99 -14.33 8.91 -14.50
CA THR A 99 -14.69 7.50 -14.70
C THR A 99 -14.95 6.75 -13.39
N HIS A 100 -14.24 7.10 -12.31
CA HIS A 100 -14.39 6.45 -11.01
C HIS A 100 -15.24 7.25 -10.01
N ASP A 101 -15.93 8.30 -10.47
CA ASP A 101 -16.76 9.19 -9.65
C ASP A 101 -16.07 9.67 -8.36
N LEU A 102 -14.83 10.13 -8.49
CA LEU A 102 -14.02 10.62 -7.38
C LEU A 102 -14.24 12.12 -7.14
N TYR A 103 -14.35 12.48 -5.86
CA TYR A 103 -14.54 13.84 -5.36
C TYR A 103 -13.61 14.11 -4.17
N ALA A 104 -13.13 15.34 -4.06
CA ALA A 104 -12.26 15.84 -3.02
C ALA A 104 -13.05 16.14 -1.76
N CYS A 105 -12.51 15.69 -0.63
CA CYS A 105 -12.97 16.09 0.69
C CYS A 105 -12.05 17.20 1.23
N ARG A 106 -12.65 18.32 1.65
CA ARG A 106 -11.93 19.45 2.24
C ARG A 106 -11.14 19.09 3.51
N TYR A 107 -11.63 18.15 4.29
CA TYR A 107 -11.07 17.89 5.63
C TYR A 107 -10.02 16.79 5.65
N CYS A 108 -10.28 15.63 5.05
CA CYS A 108 -9.28 14.56 5.01
C CYS A 108 -8.27 14.69 3.87
N LEU A 109 -8.39 15.72 3.01
CA LEU A 109 -7.49 15.97 1.87
C LEU A 109 -7.26 14.72 1.01
N ARG A 110 -8.36 14.02 0.72
CA ARG A 110 -8.38 12.80 -0.10
C ARG A 110 -9.49 12.87 -1.13
N LEU A 111 -9.21 12.31 -2.30
CA LEU A 111 -10.24 11.92 -3.27
C LEU A 111 -10.95 10.66 -2.78
N ARG A 112 -12.28 10.68 -2.77
CA ARG A 112 -13.14 9.58 -2.36
C ARG A 112 -14.25 9.37 -3.39
N PRO A 113 -14.76 8.15 -3.55
CA PRO A 113 -15.87 7.90 -4.46
C PRO A 113 -17.14 8.62 -4.01
N ALA A 114 -18.05 8.90 -4.94
CA ALA A 114 -19.36 9.51 -4.70
C ALA A 114 -20.11 8.89 -3.51
N GLN A 115 -20.01 7.57 -3.39
CA GLN A 115 -20.62 6.77 -2.33
C GLN A 115 -20.22 7.17 -0.91
N LYS A 116 -19.10 7.88 -0.75
CA LYS A 116 -18.59 8.38 0.54
C LYS A 116 -19.02 9.81 0.82
N PHE A 117 -19.86 10.41 -0.01
CA PHE A 117 -20.44 11.73 0.17
C PHE A 117 -21.96 11.62 0.34
N ALA A 118 -22.55 12.57 1.05
CA ALA A 118 -24.00 12.72 1.06
C ALA A 118 -24.48 13.26 -0.29
N ASP A 119 -25.68 12.91 -0.72
CA ASP A 119 -26.23 13.31 -2.01
C ASP A 119 -26.25 14.84 -2.16
N ARG A 120 -26.59 15.55 -1.08
CA ARG A 120 -26.55 17.03 -0.99
C ARG A 120 -25.15 17.63 -1.23
N MET A 121 -24.08 16.86 -1.08
CA MET A 121 -22.71 17.28 -1.38
C MET A 121 -22.36 17.09 -2.86
N LEU A 122 -23.13 16.32 -3.61
CA LEU A 122 -22.88 16.00 -5.02
C LEU A 122 -23.82 16.74 -5.98
N VAL A 123 -24.91 17.32 -5.47
CA VAL A 123 -25.89 18.06 -6.26
C VAL A 123 -25.73 19.59 -6.16
N HIS A 124 -26.41 20.30 -7.05
CA HIS A 124 -26.48 21.77 -7.12
C HIS A 124 -25.07 22.42 -7.14
N GLY A 125 -24.90 23.55 -6.45
CA GLY A 125 -23.64 24.28 -6.40
C GLY A 125 -22.47 23.52 -5.76
N ARG A 126 -22.68 22.33 -5.17
CA ARG A 126 -21.60 21.48 -4.63
C ARG A 126 -21.19 20.35 -5.57
N GLY A 127 -21.82 20.22 -6.74
CA GLY A 127 -21.43 19.24 -7.76
C GLY A 127 -20.01 19.48 -8.30
N ARG A 128 -19.53 18.59 -9.17
CA ARG A 128 -18.15 18.59 -9.72
C ARG A 128 -17.74 19.96 -10.28
N TYR A 129 -18.66 20.61 -10.99
CA TYR A 129 -18.45 21.91 -11.63
C TYR A 129 -19.16 23.07 -10.90
N GLY A 130 -19.64 22.84 -9.67
CA GLY A 130 -20.35 23.86 -8.90
C GLY A 130 -19.41 24.84 -8.20
N GLU A 131 -19.88 26.07 -7.98
CA GLU A 131 -19.14 27.13 -7.28
C GLU A 131 -18.69 26.73 -5.87
N TYR A 132 -19.53 25.97 -5.17
CA TYR A 132 -19.29 25.49 -3.80
C TYR A 132 -18.69 24.08 -3.74
N ARG A 133 -18.09 23.61 -4.84
CA ARG A 133 -17.39 22.31 -4.89
C ARG A 133 -16.34 22.17 -3.79
N GLY A 134 -15.65 23.26 -3.46
CA GLY A 134 -14.65 23.28 -2.40
C GLY A 134 -15.20 23.24 -0.98
N LYS A 135 -16.53 23.28 -0.79
CA LYS A 135 -17.17 23.13 0.53
C LYS A 135 -17.63 21.69 0.80
N ARG A 136 -17.29 20.74 -0.08
CA ARG A 136 -17.61 19.32 0.10
C ARG A 136 -16.80 18.68 1.23
N PHE A 137 -17.44 17.72 1.88
CA PHE A 137 -16.81 16.84 2.83
C PHE A 137 -17.42 15.45 2.75
N CYS A 138 -16.58 14.43 2.97
CA CYS A 138 -17.06 13.06 3.01
C CYS A 138 -17.85 12.82 4.31
N VAL A 139 -18.66 11.78 4.27
CA VAL A 139 -19.53 11.36 5.37
C VAL A 139 -18.74 11.10 6.65
N GLU A 140 -17.58 10.45 6.55
CA GLU A 140 -16.67 10.17 7.66
C GLU A 140 -16.19 11.47 8.35
N CYS A 141 -15.82 12.49 7.58
CA CYS A 141 -15.44 13.80 8.12
C CYS A 141 -16.64 14.63 8.61
N GLY A 142 -17.86 14.26 8.23
CA GLY A 142 -19.08 14.93 8.69
C GLY A 142 -19.52 14.46 10.08
N VAL A 143 -19.28 13.18 10.41
CA VAL A 143 -19.67 12.59 11.71
C VAL A 143 -18.62 12.75 12.81
N LEU A 144 -17.34 12.86 12.44
CA LEU A 144 -16.26 13.02 13.42
C LEU A 144 -16.20 14.48 13.91
N PRO A 145 -16.22 14.73 15.24
CA PRO A 145 -15.91 16.04 15.77
C PRO A 145 -14.47 16.40 15.41
N ARG A 146 -14.22 17.68 15.12
CA ARG A 146 -12.90 18.18 14.75
C ARG A 146 -12.26 18.83 15.97
N GLY A 147 -10.98 18.53 16.21
CA GLY A 147 -10.23 19.19 17.26
C GLY A 147 -9.55 18.28 18.28
N ALA A 148 -9.13 17.08 17.91
CA ALA A 148 -8.06 16.45 18.69
C ALA A 148 -6.72 17.17 18.49
N GLU A 149 -6.51 17.88 17.36
CA GLU A 149 -5.15 18.31 16.95
C GLU A 149 -5.02 19.69 16.27
N THR A 150 -6.10 20.46 16.10
CA THR A 150 -5.98 21.82 15.50
C THR A 150 -5.59 22.85 16.57
N ARG A 151 -4.48 23.57 16.34
CA ARG A 151 -3.90 24.61 17.24
C ARG A 151 -4.83 25.78 17.58
N SER A 152 -5.99 25.86 16.93
CA SER A 152 -7.09 26.75 17.29
C SER A 152 -7.94 25.98 18.31
N GLY A 153 -7.70 26.19 19.61
CA GLY A 153 -8.28 25.44 20.74
C GLY A 153 -9.80 25.52 20.92
N GLY A 154 -10.57 25.26 19.87
CA GLY A 154 -12.01 25.04 19.92
C GLY A 154 -12.33 23.61 19.50
N LEU A 155 -13.13 22.91 20.32
CA LEU A 155 -13.84 21.71 19.89
C LEU A 155 -14.79 22.11 18.76
N GLU A 156 -14.41 21.87 17.50
CA GLU A 156 -15.32 22.12 16.39
C GLU A 156 -16.27 20.92 16.28
N GLU A 157 -17.57 21.19 16.45
CA GLU A 157 -18.62 20.19 16.44
C GLU A 157 -18.68 19.43 15.11
N ALA A 158 -19.15 18.17 15.16
CA ALA A 158 -19.44 17.40 13.96
C ALA A 158 -20.40 18.18 13.04
N ARG A 159 -20.27 18.01 11.71
CA ARG A 159 -21.15 18.70 10.75
C ARG A 159 -22.52 18.08 10.65
N TYR A 160 -22.62 16.80 11.00
CA TYR A 160 -23.89 16.15 11.21
C TYR A 160 -24.20 16.12 12.71
N GLY A 161 -25.26 16.81 13.09
CA GLY A 161 -25.80 16.80 14.45
C GLY A 161 -26.58 15.52 14.74
N PRO A 162 -26.74 15.14 16.03
CA PRO A 162 -27.61 14.04 16.43
C PRO A 162 -29.01 14.15 15.81
N GLY A 163 -29.47 13.08 15.16
CA GLY A 163 -30.77 13.05 14.49
C GLY A 163 -30.76 13.60 13.06
N ASP A 164 -29.63 14.11 12.55
CA ASP A 164 -29.54 14.58 11.17
C ASP A 164 -29.80 13.44 10.19
N LEU A 165 -30.73 13.69 9.27
CA LEU A 165 -31.03 12.81 8.15
C LEU A 165 -30.09 13.09 6.98
N VAL A 166 -29.22 12.14 6.67
CA VAL A 166 -28.25 12.18 5.60
C VAL A 166 -28.62 11.15 4.53
N ARG A 167 -28.81 11.59 3.29
CA ARG A 167 -29.01 10.67 2.16
C ARG A 167 -27.69 10.34 1.47
N ILE A 168 -27.44 9.07 1.24
CA ILE A 168 -26.25 8.55 0.55
C ILE A 168 -26.75 7.55 -0.49
N GLN A 169 -26.53 7.84 -1.76
CA GLN A 169 -27.05 7.06 -2.90
C GLN A 169 -28.57 6.86 -2.81
N GLY A 170 -29.31 7.90 -2.44
CA GLY A 170 -30.77 7.83 -2.25
C GLY A 170 -31.23 7.11 -0.99
N VAL A 171 -30.33 6.47 -0.23
CA VAL A 171 -30.66 5.77 1.01
C VAL A 171 -30.52 6.71 2.20
N ALA A 172 -31.60 6.83 2.98
CA ALA A 172 -31.63 7.62 4.19
C ALA A 172 -30.82 6.98 5.34
N HIS A 173 -30.00 7.79 5.98
CA HIS A 173 -29.23 7.46 7.18
C HIS A 173 -29.46 8.52 8.24
N VAL A 174 -29.45 8.13 9.52
CA VAL A 174 -29.52 9.04 10.66
C VAL A 174 -28.25 8.96 11.47
N TYR A 175 -27.72 10.12 11.87
CA TYR A 175 -26.60 10.17 12.79
C TYR A 175 -27.08 9.90 14.23
N CYS A 176 -26.64 8.77 14.78
CA CYS A 176 -27.03 8.34 16.12
C CYS A 176 -25.95 8.72 17.13
N ARG A 177 -26.31 9.59 18.09
CA ARG A 177 -25.42 10.02 19.17
C ARG A 177 -24.92 8.85 20.02
N ARG A 178 -25.76 7.83 20.24
CA ARG A 178 -25.42 6.66 21.07
C ARG A 178 -24.43 5.73 20.39
N CYS A 179 -24.56 5.56 19.08
CA CYS A 179 -23.69 4.70 18.28
C CYS A 179 -22.45 5.43 17.74
N GLY A 180 -22.42 6.76 17.81
CA GLY A 180 -21.32 7.58 17.29
C GLY A 180 -21.17 7.50 15.77
N GLY A 181 -22.25 7.28 15.03
CA GLY A 181 -22.16 7.07 13.59
C GLY A 181 -23.49 7.11 12.85
N LEU A 182 -23.40 7.08 11.52
CA LEU A 182 -24.54 7.01 10.63
C LEU A 182 -25.06 5.58 10.53
N ARG A 183 -26.39 5.45 10.53
CA ARG A 183 -27.10 4.17 10.41
C ARG A 183 -28.23 4.32 9.42
N ARG A 184 -28.40 3.30 8.60
CA ARG A 184 -29.47 3.24 7.61
C ARG A 184 -30.82 3.27 8.31
N VAL A 185 -31.74 4.08 7.80
CA VAL A 185 -33.14 4.08 8.22
C VAL A 185 -33.85 2.94 7.50
N VAL A 186 -34.52 2.06 8.25
CA VAL A 186 -35.40 1.01 7.74
C VAL A 186 -36.82 1.40 8.14
N GLY A 187 -37.70 1.66 7.17
CA GLY A 187 -39.07 2.14 7.44
C GLY A 187 -39.20 3.64 7.68
N GLU A 188 -40.30 4.06 8.32
CA GLU A 188 -40.57 5.44 8.72
C GLU A 188 -39.76 5.80 9.97
N TRP A 189 -39.06 6.94 9.96
CA TRP A 189 -38.21 7.34 11.08
C TRP A 189 -39.01 8.16 12.10
N ASP A 190 -39.46 7.52 13.17
CA ASP A 190 -40.20 8.15 14.27
C ASP A 190 -39.30 8.82 15.32
N GLY A 191 -38.04 9.16 14.98
CA GLY A 191 -37.11 9.80 15.92
C GLY A 191 -36.35 8.84 16.86
N GLY A 192 -36.40 7.53 16.60
CA GLY A 192 -35.71 6.51 17.41
C GLY A 192 -34.20 6.35 17.09
N CYS A 193 -33.41 6.01 18.10
CA CYS A 193 -32.04 5.52 17.93
C CYS A 193 -32.04 4.14 17.23
N CYS A 194 -30.98 3.86 16.49
CA CYS A 194 -30.81 2.73 15.57
C CYS A 194 -31.14 1.37 16.20
N GLU A 195 -31.83 0.52 15.43
CA GLU A 195 -32.48 -0.73 15.84
C GLU A 195 -31.66 -1.59 16.81
N GLY A 196 -32.34 -2.05 17.86
CA GLY A 196 -31.80 -2.91 18.92
C GLY A 196 -32.58 -2.88 20.24
N TYR A 197 -33.51 -1.94 20.42
CA TYR A 197 -34.50 -2.01 21.50
C TYR A 197 -35.90 -2.01 20.89
N LEU A 198 -36.63 -3.09 21.16
CA LEU A 198 -38.07 -3.22 20.97
C LEU A 198 -38.77 -1.93 21.37
N TRP A 199 -39.39 -1.25 20.41
CA TRP A 199 -40.38 -0.23 20.71
C TRP A 199 -41.60 -0.96 21.27
N LYS A 200 -41.87 -0.81 22.57
CA LYS A 200 -43.26 -0.97 23.02
C LYS A 200 -44.00 0.20 22.39
N THR A 201 -44.82 -0.07 21.38
CA THR A 201 -45.99 0.76 21.13
C THR A 201 -46.77 0.80 22.43
N SER A 202 -46.75 1.92 23.13
CA SER A 202 -47.90 2.28 23.92
C SER A 202 -48.97 2.68 22.91
N PRO A 203 -50.08 1.93 22.76
CA PRO A 203 -51.23 2.45 22.06
C PRO A 203 -51.67 3.70 22.84
N ARG A 204 -51.72 4.86 22.17
CA ARG A 204 -52.41 6.01 22.73
C ARG A 204 -53.87 5.61 22.91
N LEU A 205 -54.23 5.31 24.14
CA LEU A 205 -55.61 5.32 24.59
C LEU A 205 -56.04 6.78 24.73
N ARG A 206 -57.01 7.14 23.87
CA ARG A 206 -57.87 8.33 23.87
C ARG A 206 -57.26 9.63 23.35
#